data_AF-R1HIY0-F1
#
_entry.id   AF-R1HIY0-F1
#
_cell.length_a   1.000
_cell.length_b   1.000
_cell.length_c   1.000
_cell.angle_alpha   90.00
_cell.angle_beta   90.00
_cell.angle_gamma   90.00
#
_symmetry.space_group_name_H-M   'P 1'
#
loop_
_entity.id
_entity.type
_entity.pdbx_description
1 polymer ?
#
loop_
_entity_poly.entity_id
_entity_poly.type
_entity_poly.pdbx_seq_one_letter_code
_entity_poly.pdbx_strand_id
1 'polypeptide(L)'
;MEFDVTIEIPKGERNKYEVDHKTGRIKLDRTLFTATQYPADYGFIDDTLGQDGDPLDVLVLVQEPTFPGCLIRCRAIGMFRMTDEKGPDDKVLAVPTNDPRLEHLRDIHHLNEFHKLEIQHFFEVYKDLEPGKSVEGSSWVGRAEAENEIARSYERETDRLAKEEANGGH
;
A
#
# COMPACT_ATOMS: atom_id res chain seq x y z
N MET A 1 -14.14 -5.91 -6.22
CA MET A 1 -14.00 -4.44 -6.28
C MET A 1 -12.80 -4.09 -7.13
N GLU A 2 -12.83 -2.97 -7.84
CA GLU A 2 -11.68 -2.42 -8.57
C GLU A 2 -11.44 -0.98 -8.12
N PHE A 3 -10.19 -0.54 -8.13
CA PHE A 3 -9.74 0.76 -7.63
C PHE A 3 -8.49 1.21 -8.36
N ASP A 4 -8.22 2.51 -8.32
CA ASP A 4 -7.02 3.10 -8.93
C ASP A 4 -5.92 3.23 -7.87
N VAL A 5 -4.69 2.96 -8.31
CA VAL A 5 -3.50 2.99 -7.47
C VAL A 5 -2.47 3.91 -8.10
N THR A 6 -2.01 4.90 -7.34
CA THR A 6 -0.87 5.72 -7.71
C THR A 6 0.41 5.11 -7.15
N ILE A 7 1.33 4.71 -8.02
CA ILE A 7 2.61 4.12 -7.63
C ILE A 7 3.58 5.19 -7.15
N GLU A 8 4.19 4.98 -5.99
CA GLU A 8 5.24 5.84 -5.44
C GLU A 8 6.62 5.22 -5.66
N ILE A 9 6.75 3.91 -5.45
CA ILE A 9 8.03 3.21 -5.39
C ILE A 9 7.96 1.98 -6.30
N PRO A 10 8.66 1.98 -7.44
CA PRO A 10 8.79 0.80 -8.29
C PRO A 10 9.48 -0.35 -7.56
N LYS A 11 9.11 -1.57 -7.92
CA LYS A 11 9.76 -2.80 -7.45
C LYS A 11 11.28 -2.73 -7.66
N GLY A 12 12.03 -3.16 -6.64
CA GLY A 12 13.50 -3.20 -6.65
C GLY A 12 14.18 -1.91 -6.18
N GLU A 13 13.42 -0.85 -5.89
CA GLU A 13 13.99 0.40 -5.42
C GLU A 13 14.35 0.38 -3.93
N ARG A 14 15.38 1.16 -3.59
CA ARG A 14 15.79 1.46 -2.20
C ARG A 14 15.43 2.87 -1.76
N ASN A 15 15.08 3.74 -2.71
CA ASN A 15 14.58 5.06 -2.40
C ASN A 15 13.10 4.95 -2.05
N LYS A 16 12.76 5.32 -0.81
CA LYS A 16 11.38 5.50 -0.40
C LYS A 16 10.93 6.88 -0.89
N TYR A 17 10.17 6.87 -1.96
CA TYR A 17 9.43 8.03 -2.44
C TYR A 17 8.09 8.14 -1.72
N GLU A 18 7.52 9.33 -1.73
CA GLU A 18 6.16 9.63 -1.28
C GLU A 18 5.56 10.72 -2.18
N VAL A 19 4.25 10.70 -2.39
CA VAL A 19 3.51 11.83 -2.94
C VAL A 19 3.27 12.84 -1.82
N ASP A 20 3.68 14.09 -2.04
CA ASP A 20 3.19 15.19 -1.21
C ASP A 20 1.75 15.51 -1.60
N HIS A 21 0.78 15.01 -0.83
CA HIS A 21 -0.65 15.18 -1.10
C HIS A 21 -1.12 16.65 -1.15
N LYS A 22 -0.34 17.62 -0.65
CA LYS A 22 -0.66 19.05 -0.80
C LYS A 22 -0.30 19.59 -2.18
N THR A 23 0.77 19.07 -2.79
CA THR A 23 1.33 19.60 -4.04
C THR A 23 1.21 18.65 -5.22
N GLY A 24 0.90 17.37 -4.99
CA GLY A 24 0.89 16.30 -5.97
C GLY A 24 2.29 15.91 -6.47
N ARG A 25 3.36 16.34 -5.80
CA ARG A 25 4.74 16.11 -6.26
C ARG A 25 5.31 14.83 -5.63
N ILE A 26 6.05 14.06 -6.43
CA ILE A 26 6.89 12.98 -5.91
C ILE A 26 8.08 13.58 -5.17
N LYS A 27 8.25 13.17 -3.92
CA LYS A 27 9.31 13.58 -3.02
C LYS A 27 10.10 12.36 -2.57
N LEU A 28 11.41 12.50 -2.46
CA LEU A 28 12.24 11.51 -1.78
C LEU A 28 12.09 11.73 -0.27
N ASP A 29 11.50 10.77 0.43
CA ASP A 29 11.46 10.75 1.89
C ASP A 29 12.85 10.37 2.43
N ARG A 30 13.34 9.18 2.05
CA ARG A 30 14.67 8.68 2.43
C ARG A 30 15.12 7.53 1.54
N THR A 31 16.40 7.22 1.57
CA THR A 31 16.89 5.89 1.17
C THR A 31 16.77 4.95 2.36
N LEU A 32 16.34 3.70 2.14
CA LEU A 32 16.22 2.70 3.20
C LEU A 32 17.57 2.49 3.93
N PHE A 33 17.52 2.41 5.25
CA PHE A 33 18.69 2.24 6.11
C PHE A 33 19.26 0.82 6.04
N THR A 34 18.41 -0.14 5.69
CA THR A 34 18.77 -1.54 5.45
C THR A 34 19.13 -1.80 3.99
N ALA A 35 19.78 -2.93 3.72
CA ALA A 35 20.10 -3.38 2.37
C ALA A 35 18.93 -4.11 1.70
N THR A 36 17.69 -3.74 2.03
CA THR A 36 16.47 -4.28 1.43
C THR A 36 16.01 -3.42 0.24
N GLN A 37 15.10 -3.97 -0.55
CA GLN A 37 14.46 -3.34 -1.71
C GLN A 37 12.96 -3.66 -1.67
N TYR A 38 12.13 -2.75 -2.20
CA TYR A 38 10.69 -3.00 -2.27
C TYR A 38 10.39 -4.22 -3.16
N PRO A 39 9.64 -5.23 -2.68
CA PRO A 39 9.45 -6.52 -3.37
C PRO A 39 8.45 -6.44 -4.53
N ALA A 40 7.60 -5.41 -4.55
CA ALA A 40 6.61 -5.13 -5.57
C ALA A 40 6.48 -3.61 -5.76
N ASP A 41 5.75 -3.19 -6.79
CA ASP A 41 5.39 -1.78 -6.93
C ASP A 41 4.54 -1.37 -5.74
N TYR A 42 4.84 -0.24 -5.14
CA TYR A 42 4.24 0.23 -3.91
C TYR A 42 3.69 1.65 -4.10
N GLY A 43 2.53 1.91 -3.51
CA GLY A 43 1.95 3.24 -3.43
C GLY A 43 0.67 3.19 -2.63
N PHE A 44 -0.33 3.98 -3.01
CA PHE A 44 -1.58 4.09 -2.30
C PHE A 44 -2.80 4.02 -3.22
N ILE A 45 -3.95 3.71 -2.63
CA ILE A 45 -5.24 3.73 -3.32
C ILE A 45 -5.78 5.16 -3.34
N ASP A 46 -6.09 5.66 -4.53
CA ASP A 46 -6.62 7.01 -4.71
C ASP A 46 -7.94 7.20 -3.96
N ASP A 47 -8.19 8.41 -3.46
CA ASP A 47 -9.42 8.80 -2.74
C ASP A 47 -9.72 7.96 -1.48
N THR A 48 -8.69 7.46 -0.81
CA THR A 48 -8.83 6.72 0.46
C THR A 48 -8.16 7.42 1.62
N LEU A 49 -8.62 7.13 2.84
CA LEU A 49 -7.98 7.54 4.08
C LEU A 49 -7.79 6.34 5.01
N GLY A 50 -6.54 6.03 5.33
CA GLY A 50 -6.11 5.03 6.29
C GLY A 50 -6.41 5.40 7.74
N GLN A 51 -6.06 4.52 8.67
CA GLN A 51 -6.24 4.76 10.11
C GLN A 51 -5.12 5.64 10.70
N ASP A 52 -3.99 5.71 10.02
CA ASP A 52 -2.81 6.52 10.35
C ASP A 52 -2.90 7.96 9.81
N GLY A 53 -3.91 8.24 8.98
CA GLY A 53 -4.19 9.56 8.42
C GLY A 53 -3.60 9.79 7.02
N ASP A 54 -2.90 8.80 6.46
CA ASP A 54 -2.42 8.80 5.08
C ASP A 54 -3.34 7.90 4.21
N PRO A 55 -3.31 7.99 2.87
CA PRO A 55 -4.09 7.09 2.02
C PRO A 55 -3.73 5.61 2.22
N LEU A 56 -4.67 4.70 1.93
CA LEU A 56 -4.47 3.27 2.18
C LEU A 56 -3.37 2.71 1.27
N ASP A 57 -2.33 2.16 1.89
CA ASP A 57 -1.18 1.56 1.23
C ASP A 57 -1.54 0.32 0.42
N VAL A 58 -0.81 0.11 -0.68
CA VAL A 58 -0.97 -1.05 -1.56
C VAL A 58 0.34 -1.48 -2.22
N LEU A 59 0.53 -2.80 -2.29
CA LEU A 59 1.51 -3.45 -3.15
C LEU A 59 0.82 -4.00 -4.40
N VAL A 60 1.35 -3.69 -5.58
CA VAL A 60 0.85 -4.16 -6.87
C VAL A 60 1.84 -5.14 -7.48
N LEU A 61 1.41 -6.38 -7.66
CA LEU A 61 2.21 -7.40 -8.34
C LEU A 61 2.18 -7.17 -9.85
N VAL A 62 3.27 -6.59 -10.37
CA VAL A 62 3.53 -6.38 -11.79
C VAL A 62 4.71 -7.25 -12.26
N GLN A 63 4.76 -7.56 -13.55
CA GLN A 63 5.87 -8.34 -14.12
C GLN A 63 7.16 -7.52 -14.20
N GLU A 64 7.04 -6.29 -14.68
CA GLU A 64 8.13 -5.32 -14.80
C GLU A 64 7.77 -4.11 -13.93
N PRO A 65 8.74 -3.52 -13.20
CA PRO A 65 8.50 -2.32 -12.40
C PRO A 65 7.96 -1.18 -13.26
N THR A 66 7.07 -0.37 -12.70
CA THR A 66 6.58 0.85 -13.37
C THR A 66 7.47 2.07 -13.09
N PHE A 67 6.88 3.22 -12.79
CA PHE A 67 7.56 4.48 -12.49
C PHE A 67 6.74 5.27 -11.46
N PRO A 68 7.37 6.13 -10.62
CA PRO A 68 6.64 6.97 -9.67
C PRO A 68 5.62 7.89 -10.36
N GLY A 69 4.39 7.93 -9.84
CA GLY A 69 3.23 8.60 -10.42
C GLY A 69 2.47 7.78 -11.48
N CYS A 70 2.86 6.53 -11.74
CA CYS A 70 2.12 5.66 -12.64
C CYS A 70 0.78 5.27 -12.00
N LEU A 71 -0.32 5.42 -12.75
CA LEU A 71 -1.66 5.00 -12.34
C LEU A 71 -1.95 3.58 -12.83
N ILE A 72 -2.39 2.70 -11.93
CA ILE A 72 -2.76 1.32 -12.27
C ILE A 72 -4.18 1.01 -11.78
N ARG A 73 -5.05 0.55 -12.69
CA ARG A 73 -6.35 -0.04 -12.32
C ARG A 73 -6.13 -1.43 -11.73
N CYS A 74 -6.49 -1.59 -10.47
CA CYS A 74 -6.17 -2.77 -9.68
C CYS A 74 -7.40 -3.46 -9.10
N ARG A 75 -7.21 -4.73 -8.70
CA ARG A 75 -8.11 -5.50 -7.85
C ARG A 75 -7.33 -6.16 -6.72
N ALA A 76 -7.90 -6.16 -5.52
CA ALA A 76 -7.29 -6.78 -4.36
C ALA A 76 -7.28 -8.32 -4.48
N ILE A 77 -6.23 -8.93 -3.93
CA ILE A 77 -6.14 -10.38 -3.72
C ILE A 77 -5.94 -10.72 -2.23
N GLY A 78 -5.52 -9.76 -1.41
CA GLY A 78 -5.36 -9.96 0.03
C GLY A 78 -4.91 -8.68 0.69
N MET A 79 -4.54 -8.77 1.96
CA MET A 79 -3.98 -7.65 2.70
C MET A 79 -2.98 -8.16 3.74
N PHE A 80 -1.85 -7.48 3.83
CA PHE A 80 -0.86 -7.69 4.87
C PHE A 80 -1.18 -6.73 6.01
N ARG A 81 -1.24 -7.26 7.24
CA ARG A 81 -1.47 -6.48 8.45
C ARG A 81 -0.22 -6.49 9.29
N MET A 82 0.17 -5.32 9.76
CA MET A 82 1.24 -5.15 10.73
C MET A 82 0.91 -4.01 11.69
N THR A 83 1.65 -3.92 12.78
CA THR A 83 1.63 -2.76 13.67
C THR A 83 3.04 -2.17 13.70
N ASP A 84 3.17 -0.88 13.45
CA ASP A 84 4.43 -0.15 13.59
C ASP A 84 4.38 0.82 14.79
N GLU A 85 5.39 1.67 14.93
CA GLU A 85 5.48 2.64 16.03
C GLU A 85 4.32 3.65 16.11
N LYS A 86 3.53 3.81 15.04
CA LYS A 86 2.37 4.71 14.94
C LYS A 86 1.03 3.99 15.09
N GLY A 87 1.00 2.66 15.09
CA GLY A 87 -0.22 1.87 15.24
C GLY A 87 -0.43 0.87 14.09
N PRO A 88 -1.69 0.46 13.84
CA PRO A 88 -2.01 -0.45 12.73
C PRO A 88 -1.60 0.13 11.38
N ASP A 89 -0.91 -0.68 10.60
CA ASP A 89 -0.40 -0.36 9.26
C ASP A 89 -0.79 -1.50 8.30
N ASP A 90 -1.96 -1.33 7.67
CA ASP A 90 -2.56 -2.31 6.77
C ASP A 90 -2.17 -2.00 5.32
N LYS A 91 -1.70 -3.01 4.58
CA LYS A 91 -1.23 -2.88 3.19
C LYS A 91 -1.97 -3.84 2.29
N VAL A 92 -2.75 -3.31 1.35
CA VAL A 92 -3.47 -4.13 0.37
C VAL A 92 -2.45 -4.81 -0.55
N LEU A 93 -2.71 -6.07 -0.91
CA LEU A 93 -2.00 -6.73 -2.00
C LEU A 93 -2.93 -6.85 -3.20
N ALA A 94 -2.49 -6.34 -4.34
CA ALA A 94 -3.29 -6.20 -5.54
C ALA A 94 -2.58 -6.68 -6.80
N VAL A 95 -3.36 -6.86 -7.86
CA VAL A 95 -2.90 -7.14 -9.22
C VAL A 95 -3.60 -6.21 -10.21
N PRO A 96 -2.99 -5.86 -11.34
CA PRO A 96 -3.66 -5.15 -12.43
C PRO A 96 -4.92 -5.90 -12.88
N THR A 97 -6.04 -5.20 -12.96
CA THR A 97 -7.35 -5.80 -13.30
C THR A 97 -7.35 -6.44 -14.69
N ASN A 98 -6.74 -5.78 -15.66
CA ASN A 98 -6.83 -6.14 -17.08
C ASN A 98 -5.69 -7.05 -17.56
N ASP A 99 -4.84 -7.59 -16.66
CA ASP A 99 -3.78 -8.51 -17.04
C ASP A 99 -4.27 -9.98 -16.96
N PRO A 100 -4.59 -10.63 -18.09
CA PRO A 100 -5.10 -12.00 -18.07
C PRO A 100 -4.09 -13.01 -17.53
N ARG A 101 -2.78 -12.68 -17.49
CA ARG A 101 -1.75 -13.55 -16.93
C ARG A 101 -1.91 -13.72 -15.42
N LEU A 102 -2.56 -12.77 -14.75
CA LEU A 102 -2.76 -12.73 -13.29
C LEU A 102 -4.18 -13.12 -12.87
N GLU A 103 -5.03 -13.56 -13.80
CA GLU A 103 -6.43 -13.91 -13.54
C GLU A 103 -6.61 -15.01 -12.48
N HIS A 104 -5.63 -15.90 -12.37
CA HIS A 104 -5.62 -16.99 -11.38
C HIS A 104 -5.39 -16.49 -9.94
N LEU A 105 -4.78 -15.32 -9.77
CA LEU A 105 -4.56 -14.71 -8.45
C LEU A 105 -5.84 -13.99 -8.02
N ARG A 106 -6.74 -14.68 -7.34
CA ARG A 106 -8.04 -14.12 -6.90
C ARG A 106 -8.19 -13.94 -5.39
N ASP A 107 -7.23 -14.45 -4.63
CA ASP A 107 -7.20 -14.47 -3.16
C ASP A 107 -5.74 -14.74 -2.72
N ILE A 108 -5.38 -14.43 -1.48
CA ILE A 108 -4.02 -14.48 -0.97
C ILE A 108 -3.45 -15.89 -0.99
N HIS A 109 -4.31 -16.90 -0.84
CA HIS A 109 -3.93 -18.32 -0.88
C HIS A 109 -3.52 -18.81 -2.27
N HIS A 110 -3.81 -18.04 -3.34
CA HIS A 110 -3.34 -18.33 -4.69
C HIS A 110 -1.89 -17.86 -4.93
N LEU A 111 -1.36 -16.96 -4.09
CA LEU A 111 0.02 -16.51 -4.18
C LEU A 111 0.96 -17.58 -3.58
N ASN A 112 2.09 -17.81 -4.23
CA ASN A 112 3.12 -18.71 -3.73
C ASN A 112 3.55 -18.34 -2.29
N GLU A 113 3.71 -19.36 -1.44
CA GLU A 113 4.08 -19.16 -0.03
C GLU A 113 5.37 -18.35 0.14
N PHE A 114 6.40 -18.63 -0.65
CA PHE A 114 7.67 -17.92 -0.55
C PHE A 114 7.57 -16.47 -1.02
N HIS A 115 6.67 -16.14 -1.95
CA HIS A 115 6.39 -14.74 -2.30
C HIS A 115 5.71 -14.00 -1.15
N LYS A 116 4.77 -14.63 -0.44
CA LYS A 116 4.16 -14.03 0.75
C LYS A 116 5.18 -13.81 1.86
N LEU A 117 6.06 -14.80 2.08
CA LEU A 117 7.13 -14.70 3.08
C LEU A 117 8.15 -13.62 2.72
N GLU A 118 8.50 -13.44 1.44
CA GLU A 118 9.40 -12.37 1.00
C GLU A 118 8.81 -10.98 1.29
N ILE A 119 7.54 -10.75 0.95
CA ILE A 119 6.86 -9.49 1.23
C ILE A 119 6.75 -9.25 2.74
N GLN A 120 6.35 -10.27 3.51
CA GLN A 120 6.25 -10.17 4.96
C GLN A 120 7.61 -9.84 5.58
N HIS A 121 8.66 -10.57 5.20
CA HIS A 121 10.00 -10.36 5.73
C HIS A 121 10.51 -8.95 5.43
N PHE A 122 10.26 -8.42 4.23
CA PHE A 122 10.61 -7.05 3.89
C PHE A 122 10.05 -6.05 4.91
N PHE A 123 8.74 -6.10 5.17
CA PHE A 123 8.11 -5.15 6.09
C PHE A 123 8.50 -5.35 7.56
N GLU A 124 8.84 -6.58 7.95
CA GLU A 124 9.34 -6.87 9.29
C GLU A 124 10.73 -6.27 9.55
N VAL A 125 11.58 -6.13 8.52
CA VAL A 125 13.00 -5.76 8.72
C VAL A 125 13.44 -4.44 8.08
N TYR A 126 12.68 -3.87 7.13
CA TYR A 126 13.17 -2.71 6.35
C TYR A 126 13.51 -1.47 7.20
N LYS A 127 12.87 -1.34 8.36
CA LYS A 127 13.07 -0.27 9.35
C LYS A 127 14.09 -0.62 10.46
N ASP A 128 14.70 -1.81 10.49
CA ASP A 128 15.52 -2.28 11.62
C ASP A 128 16.70 -1.38 12.00
N LEU A 129 17.27 -0.68 11.02
CA LEU A 129 18.40 0.24 11.22
C LEU A 129 17.95 1.71 11.34
N GLU A 130 16.65 1.98 11.34
CA GLU A 130 16.09 3.31 11.56
C GLU A 130 15.96 3.61 13.07
N PRO A 131 16.53 4.72 13.57
CA PRO A 131 16.47 5.03 15.00
C PRO A 131 15.02 5.16 15.51
N GLY A 132 14.68 4.38 16.53
CA GLY A 132 13.40 4.49 17.24
C GLY A 132 12.20 3.86 16.53
N LYS A 133 12.42 3.02 15.51
CA LYS A 133 11.35 2.30 14.80
C LYS A 133 11.32 0.83 15.16
N SER A 134 10.13 0.25 15.08
CA SER A 134 9.87 -1.16 15.36
C SER A 134 8.63 -1.62 14.62
N VAL A 135 8.59 -2.90 14.27
CA VAL A 135 7.44 -3.56 13.66
C VAL A 135 7.09 -4.79 14.47
N GLU A 136 5.82 -4.96 14.80
CA GLU A 136 5.31 -6.11 15.55
C GLU A 136 4.00 -6.63 14.95
N GLY A 137 3.72 -7.93 15.17
CA GLY A 137 2.44 -8.56 14.84
C GLY A 137 2.10 -8.53 13.35
N SER A 138 2.67 -9.42 12.56
CA SER A 138 2.39 -9.56 11.13
C SER A 138 1.40 -10.70 10.84
N SER A 139 0.46 -10.47 9.92
CA SER A 139 -0.42 -11.52 9.41
C SER A 139 -0.98 -11.21 8.03
N TRP A 140 -1.35 -12.26 7.29
CA TRP A 140 -2.06 -12.14 6.03
C TRP A 140 -3.56 -12.38 6.23
N VAL A 141 -4.39 -11.58 5.56
CA VAL A 141 -5.83 -11.81 5.44
C VAL A 141 -6.26 -11.90 3.99
N GLY A 142 -7.43 -12.51 3.77
CA GLY A 142 -7.97 -12.78 2.46
C GLY A 142 -8.47 -11.54 1.73
N ARG A 143 -8.95 -11.77 0.51
CA ARG A 143 -9.48 -10.70 -0.35
C ARG A 143 -10.68 -10.00 0.27
N ALA A 144 -11.56 -10.72 0.95
CA ALA A 144 -12.78 -10.16 1.52
C ALA A 144 -12.47 -9.10 2.59
N GLU A 145 -11.52 -9.40 3.48
CA GLU A 145 -11.04 -8.46 4.49
C GLU A 145 -10.36 -7.24 3.88
N ALA A 146 -9.60 -7.44 2.80
CA ALA A 146 -8.99 -6.35 2.05
C ALA A 146 -10.03 -5.42 1.41
N GLU A 147 -11.02 -5.98 0.69
CA GLU A 147 -12.10 -5.20 0.08
C GLU A 147 -12.94 -4.45 1.14
N ASN A 148 -13.14 -5.05 2.32
CA ASN A 148 -13.81 -4.39 3.43
C ASN A 148 -13.00 -3.22 4.00
N GLU A 149 -11.68 -3.33 4.11
CA GLU A 149 -10.85 -2.20 4.57
C GLU A 149 -10.81 -1.08 3.53
N ILE A 150 -10.68 -1.41 2.24
CA ILE A 150 -10.75 -0.43 1.16
C ILE A 150 -12.06 0.36 1.21
N ALA A 151 -13.19 -0.33 1.38
CA ALA A 151 -14.50 0.32 1.53
C ALA A 151 -14.52 1.29 2.72
N ARG A 152 -14.02 0.85 3.88
CA ARG A 152 -13.92 1.72 5.07
C ARG A 152 -13.01 2.92 4.84
N SER A 153 -11.92 2.77 4.08
CA SER A 153 -11.01 3.88 3.77
C SER A 153 -11.66 4.92 2.85
N TYR A 154 -12.48 4.51 1.88
CA TYR A 154 -13.29 5.44 1.08
C TYR A 154 -14.33 6.18 1.93
N GLU A 155 -15.00 5.49 2.85
CA GLU A 155 -15.96 6.11 3.78
C GLU A 155 -15.27 7.15 4.67
N ARG A 156 -14.10 6.82 5.23
CA ARG A 156 -13.32 7.75 6.06
C ARG A 156 -12.90 9.00 5.29
N GLU A 157 -12.49 8.86 4.03
CA GLU A 157 -12.11 10.01 3.20
C GLU A 157 -13.31 10.88 2.85
N THR A 158 -14.43 10.26 2.50
CA THR A 158 -15.70 10.96 2.24
C THR A 158 -16.13 11.77 3.47
N ASP A 159 -16.06 11.18 4.66
CA ASP A 159 -16.37 11.84 5.92
C ASP A 159 -15.41 13.00 6.25
N ARG A 160 -14.12 12.85 5.92
CA ARG A 160 -13.11 13.92 6.09
C ARG A 160 -13.45 15.11 5.21
N LEU A 161 -13.69 14.89 3.92
CA LEU A 161 -14.05 15.94 2.96
C LEU A 161 -15.34 16.65 3.35
N ALA A 162 -16.38 15.92 3.76
CA ALA A 162 -17.64 16.52 4.22
C ALA A 162 -17.45 17.42 5.46
N LYS A 163 -16.57 17.03 6.39
CA LYS A 163 -16.23 17.87 7.56
C LYS A 163 -15.43 19.12 7.17
N GLU A 164 -14.54 19.01 6.20
CA GLU A 164 -13.77 20.15 5.69
C GLU A 164 -14.67 21.17 4.97
N GLU A 165 -15.61 20.71 4.15
CA GLU A 165 -16.61 21.57 3.51
C GLU A 165 -17.49 22.29 4.55
N ALA A 166 -17.94 21.57 5.58
CA ALA A 166 -18.76 22.14 6.65
C ALA A 166 -18.00 23.19 7.49
N ASN A 167 -16.69 23.02 7.67
CA ASN A 167 -15.85 23.91 8.47
C ASN A 167 -15.23 25.06 7.64
N GLY A 168 -15.11 24.91 6.32
CA GLY A 168 -14.55 25.90 5.39
C GLY A 168 -15.54 26.96 4.90
N GLY A 169 -16.81 26.88 5.31
CA GLY A 169 -17.88 27.83 4.96
C GLY A 169 -17.97 29.11 5.81
N HIS A 170 -16.85 29.64 6.32
CA HIS A 170 -16.79 30.94 7.01
C HIS A 170 -15.81 31.89 6.34
#